data_AF-A0A6B3GUE2-F1
#
_entry.id   AF-A0A6B3GUE2-F1
#
_cell.length_a   1.000
_cell.length_b   1.000
_cell.length_c   1.000
_cell.angle_alpha   90.00
_cell.angle_beta   90.00
_cell.angle_gamma   90.00
#
_symmetry.space_group_name_H-M   'P 1'
#
loop_
_entity.id
_entity.type
_entity.pdbx_description
1 polymer ?
#
loop_
_entity_poly.entity_id
_entity_poly.type
_entity_poly.pdbx_seq_one_letter_code
_entity_poly.pdbx_strand_id
1 'polypeptide(L)'
;RAFSLNYWAINLGFAISSAGAGFIAEYSYLAGFLGEALMTLVCAVLVFLKVPESRPEQAAVKTVGGKRPKDEVRLTTVLRDGRFMGVVGLSFLVSLIFQQGYVGLPVAMGADGLSSSDFGTAIAVNGVLIVVLQIPVTRFIQDRDPRRLLIISSLLAGYGFGLTAFAGSVAAYALTVCVWTLAEIVNAPTQTGIVVQLSPA
;
A
#
# COMPACT_ATOMS: atom_id res chain seq x y z
N ARG A 1 6.63 15.23 8.21
CA ARG A 1 7.85 15.18 7.36
C ARG A 1 8.44 13.77 7.28
N ALA A 2 8.72 13.08 8.39
CA ALA A 2 9.22 11.69 8.35
C ALA A 2 8.27 10.71 7.63
N PHE A 3 6.98 10.73 7.96
CA PHE A 3 5.98 9.89 7.28
C PHE A 3 5.87 10.14 5.78
N SER A 4 5.88 11.41 5.35
CA SER A 4 5.82 11.76 3.93
C SER A 4 7.07 11.32 3.16
N LEU A 5 8.26 11.39 3.79
CA LEU A 5 9.53 10.90 3.22
C LEU A 5 9.57 9.37 3.13
N ASN A 6 9.13 8.68 4.18
CA ASN A 6 9.06 7.21 4.19
C ASN A 6 8.10 6.70 3.11
N TYR A 7 6.92 7.32 3.01
CA TYR A 7 5.93 6.99 2.00
C TYR A 7 6.47 7.23 0.58
N TRP A 8 7.25 8.30 0.36
CA TRP A 8 7.90 8.57 -0.92
C TRP A 8 8.97 7.53 -1.26
N ALA A 9 9.79 7.16 -0.28
CA ALA A 9 10.83 6.15 -0.44
C ALA A 9 10.24 4.77 -0.79
N ILE A 10 9.14 4.38 -0.13
CA ILE A 10 8.44 3.12 -0.41
C ILE A 10 7.92 3.11 -1.85
N ASN A 11 7.23 4.16 -2.29
CA ASN A 11 6.65 4.19 -3.64
C ASN A 11 7.71 4.31 -4.74
N LEU A 12 8.79 5.05 -4.51
CA LEU A 12 9.90 5.12 -5.44
C LEU A 12 10.62 3.77 -5.56
N GLY A 13 10.86 3.10 -4.41
CA GLY A 13 11.42 1.76 -4.37
C GLY A 13 10.53 0.76 -5.10
N PHE A 14 9.21 0.82 -4.87
CA PHE A 14 8.23 0.00 -5.58
C PHE A 14 8.25 0.26 -7.09
N ALA A 15 8.27 1.52 -7.53
CA ALA A 15 8.28 1.86 -8.95
C ALA A 15 9.54 1.34 -9.67
N ILE A 16 10.72 1.55 -9.08
CA ILE A 16 11.99 1.07 -9.62
C ILE A 16 12.03 -0.46 -9.61
N SER A 17 11.58 -1.09 -8.51
CA SER A 17 11.53 -2.55 -8.39
C SER A 17 10.57 -3.16 -9.40
N SER A 18 9.37 -2.61 -9.59
CA SER A 18 8.39 -3.12 -10.55
C SER A 18 8.86 -3.01 -12.00
N ALA A 19 9.50 -1.89 -12.37
CA ALA A 19 10.10 -1.73 -13.69
C ALA A 19 11.28 -2.69 -13.93
N GLY A 20 12.13 -2.92 -12.92
CA GLY A 20 13.27 -3.82 -13.03
C GLY A 20 12.92 -5.31 -12.90
N ALA A 21 11.96 -5.66 -12.04
CA ALA A 21 11.60 -7.04 -11.72
C ALA A 21 10.95 -7.76 -12.90
N GLY A 22 10.16 -7.06 -13.72
CA GLY A 22 9.58 -7.63 -14.95
C GLY A 22 10.66 -8.11 -15.92
N PHE A 23 11.67 -7.28 -16.17
CA PHE A 23 12.83 -7.65 -17.00
C PHE A 23 13.64 -8.78 -16.38
N ILE A 24 13.91 -8.73 -15.07
CA ILE A 24 14.71 -9.78 -14.41
C ILE A 24 13.97 -11.13 -14.43
N ALA A 25 12.64 -11.12 -14.24
CA ALA A 25 11.82 -12.33 -14.28
C ALA A 25 11.76 -12.98 -15.67
N GLU A 26 11.90 -12.20 -16.74
CA GLU A 26 11.95 -12.70 -18.12
C GLU A 26 13.22 -13.53 -18.38
N TYR A 27 14.36 -13.17 -17.78
CA TYR A 27 15.62 -13.90 -17.92
C TYR A 27 15.82 -14.99 -16.86
N SER A 28 15.55 -14.69 -15.59
CA SER A 28 15.71 -15.64 -14.49
C SER A 28 15.04 -15.18 -13.19
N TYR A 29 14.04 -15.94 -12.73
CA TYR A 29 13.49 -15.77 -11.38
C TYR A 29 14.55 -15.88 -10.27
N LEU A 30 15.57 -16.73 -10.44
CA LEU A 30 16.65 -16.91 -9.44
C LEU A 30 17.49 -15.64 -9.30
N ALA A 31 17.80 -14.95 -10.40
CA ALA A 31 18.48 -13.66 -10.37
C ALA A 31 17.64 -12.60 -9.63
N GLY A 32 16.32 -12.63 -9.80
CA GLY A 32 15.39 -11.78 -9.04
C GLY A 32 15.46 -12.02 -7.53
N PHE A 33 15.39 -13.29 -7.12
CA PHE A 33 15.51 -13.67 -5.70
C PHE A 33 16.86 -13.30 -5.09
N LEU A 34 17.97 -13.51 -5.81
CA LEU A 34 19.30 -13.11 -5.34
C LEU A 34 19.44 -11.58 -5.21
N GLY A 35 18.84 -10.83 -6.14
CA GLY A 35 18.82 -9.36 -6.09
C GLY A 35 18.01 -8.85 -4.89
N GLU A 36 16.85 -9.44 -4.62
CA GLU A 36 16.03 -9.14 -3.44
C GLU A 36 16.80 -9.44 -2.15
N ALA A 37 17.40 -10.63 -2.03
CA ALA A 37 18.21 -11.01 -0.87
C ALA A 37 19.37 -10.04 -0.62
N LEU A 38 20.06 -9.59 -1.68
CA LEU A 38 21.15 -8.62 -1.57
C LEU A 38 20.65 -7.25 -1.09
N MET A 39 19.56 -6.74 -1.67
CA MET A 39 18.98 -5.45 -1.26
C MET A 39 18.49 -5.49 0.19
N THR A 40 17.84 -6.58 0.59
CA THR A 40 17.40 -6.81 1.97
C THR A 40 18.59 -6.85 2.93
N LEU A 41 19.70 -7.51 2.55
CA LEU A 41 20.93 -7.53 3.33
C LEU A 41 21.56 -6.13 3.46
N VAL A 42 21.63 -5.36 2.36
CA VAL A 42 22.12 -3.98 2.38
C VAL A 42 21.26 -3.11 3.30
N CYS A 43 19.94 -3.24 3.23
CA CYS A 43 19.02 -2.53 4.12
C CYS A 43 19.29 -2.89 5.59
N ALA A 44 19.44 -4.18 5.91
CA ALA A 44 19.74 -4.65 7.26
C ALA A 44 21.07 -4.08 7.78
N VAL A 45 22.13 -4.09 6.96
CA VAL A 45 23.43 -3.51 7.32
C VAL A 45 23.34 -2.01 7.54
N LEU A 46 22.63 -1.28 6.66
CA LEU A 46 22.44 0.16 6.82
C LEU A 46 21.67 0.49 8.10
N VAL A 47 20.60 -0.24 8.40
CA VAL A 47 19.84 -0.08 9.64
C VAL A 47 20.73 -0.36 10.85
N PHE A 48 21.47 -1.47 10.83
CA PHE A 48 22.38 -1.85 11.92
C PHE A 48 23.47 -0.80 12.18
N LEU A 49 23.99 -0.16 11.14
CA LEU A 49 25.06 0.84 11.27
C LEU A 49 24.56 2.25 11.57
N LYS A 50 23.39 2.64 11.05
CA LYS A 50 22.92 4.04 11.05
C LYS A 50 21.76 4.32 11.99
N VAL A 51 20.99 3.30 12.39
CA VAL A 51 19.89 3.48 13.34
C VAL A 51 20.42 3.22 14.74
N PRO A 52 20.63 4.25 15.56
CA PRO A 52 21.03 4.06 16.94
C PRO A 52 19.97 3.24 17.68
N GLU A 53 20.44 2.33 18.54
CA GLU A 53 19.59 1.45 19.35
C GLU A 53 18.51 2.30 20.04
N SER A 54 17.26 2.13 19.62
CA SER A 54 16.13 2.92 20.12
C SER A 54 15.59 2.39 21.45
N ARG A 55 16.25 1.39 22.03
CA ARG A 55 15.89 0.84 23.33
C ARG A 55 16.27 1.85 24.42
N PRO A 56 15.30 2.34 25.22
CA PRO A 56 15.65 2.94 26.49
C PRO A 56 16.23 1.82 27.36
N GLU A 57 17.53 1.85 27.63
CA GLU A 57 18.08 1.10 28.74
C GLU A 57 17.38 1.58 30.01
N GLN A 58 16.48 0.75 30.55
CA GLN A 58 15.95 0.84 31.90
C GLN A 58 15.40 2.22 32.33
N ALA A 59 14.20 2.57 31.88
CA ALA A 59 13.29 3.30 32.76
C ALA A 59 12.69 2.31 33.78
N ALA A 60 13.52 1.80 34.68
CA ALA A 60 13.08 1.30 35.98
C ALA A 60 12.62 2.49 36.84
N VAL A 61 11.64 3.24 36.35
CA VAL A 61 10.94 4.22 37.17
C VAL A 61 9.90 3.44 37.96
N LYS A 62 10.20 3.21 39.23
CA LYS A 62 9.21 2.89 40.26
C LYS A 62 8.05 3.89 40.13
N THR A 63 6.93 3.48 39.57
CA THR A 63 5.68 4.23 39.72
C THR A 63 5.19 4.01 41.15
N VAL A 64 5.64 4.88 42.05
CA VAL A 64 5.01 5.10 43.35
C VAL A 64 3.60 5.62 43.11
N GLY A 65 2.63 4.93 43.72
CA GLY A 65 1.25 5.35 44.02
C GLY A 65 0.66 6.53 43.25
N GLY A 66 -0.20 6.23 42.28
CA GLY A 66 -1.17 7.16 41.73
C GLY A 66 -2.29 6.39 41.03
N LYS A 67 -3.49 6.33 41.64
CA LYS A 67 -4.70 5.78 41.01
C LYS A 67 -4.95 6.49 39.68
N ARG A 68 -4.69 5.82 38.55
CA ARG A 68 -5.29 6.16 37.25
C ARG A 68 -6.61 5.39 37.13
N PRO A 69 -7.73 6.02 36.74
CA PRO A 69 -8.89 5.26 36.29
C PRO A 69 -8.47 4.49 35.04
N LYS A 70 -8.44 3.16 35.16
CA LYS A 70 -8.27 2.26 34.04
C LYS A 70 -9.63 2.12 33.34
N ASP A 71 -9.95 3.05 32.47
CA ASP A 71 -10.83 2.72 31.35
C ASP A 71 -9.94 2.00 30.31
N GLU A 72 -9.60 0.75 30.62
CA GLU A 72 -8.95 -0.15 29.67
C GLU A 72 -9.92 -0.37 28.50
N VAL A 73 -9.68 0.32 27.38
CA VAL A 73 -10.35 0.05 26.11
C VAL A 73 -10.04 -1.40 25.74
N ARG A 74 -10.98 -2.29 26.03
CA ARG A 74 -10.89 -3.71 25.68
C ARG A 74 -11.14 -3.87 24.19
N LEU A 75 -10.40 -4.77 23.55
CA LEU A 75 -10.60 -5.13 22.13
C LEU A 75 -12.07 -5.51 21.83
N THR A 76 -12.75 -6.09 22.82
CA THR A 76 -14.18 -6.44 22.75
C THR A 76 -15.11 -5.23 22.69
N THR A 77 -14.71 -4.08 23.22
CA THR A 77 -15.47 -2.82 23.11
C THR A 77 -15.39 -2.27 21.69
N VAL A 78 -14.22 -2.36 21.06
CA VAL A 78 -14.00 -1.95 19.66
C VAL A 78 -14.76 -2.87 18.69
N LEU A 79 -14.75 -4.18 18.91
CA LEU A 79 -15.49 -5.15 18.09
C LEU A 79 -17.03 -5.01 18.21
N ARG A 80 -17.53 -4.36 19.26
CA ARG A 80 -18.97 -4.11 19.47
C ARG A 80 -19.43 -2.77 18.88
N ASP A 81 -18.51 -1.90 18.46
CA ASP A 81 -18.87 -0.67 17.76
C ASP A 81 -19.22 -0.99 16.30
N GLY A 82 -20.52 -1.08 16.03
CA GLY A 82 -21.03 -1.39 14.69
C GLY A 82 -20.64 -0.36 13.61
N ARG A 83 -20.38 0.90 13.98
CA ARG A 83 -19.92 1.92 13.02
C ARG A 83 -18.45 1.68 12.67
N PHE A 84 -17.62 1.41 13.67
CA PHE A 84 -16.22 1.04 13.46
C PHE A 84 -16.08 -0.24 12.64
N MET A 85 -16.82 -1.30 13.02
CA MET A 85 -16.80 -2.58 12.30
C MET A 85 -17.32 -2.47 10.86
N GLY A 86 -18.26 -1.55 10.59
CA GLY A 86 -18.68 -1.22 9.22
C GLY A 86 -17.54 -0.63 8.38
N VAL A 87 -16.74 0.28 8.95
CA VAL A 87 -15.56 0.85 8.29
C VAL A 87 -14.48 -0.22 8.09
N VAL A 88 -14.25 -1.09 9.08
CA VAL A 88 -13.30 -2.21 8.98
C VAL A 88 -13.72 -3.17 7.86
N GLY A 89 -15.00 -3.56 7.81
CA GLY A 89 -15.53 -4.43 6.75
C GLY A 89 -15.40 -3.80 5.36
N LEU A 90 -15.70 -2.50 5.23
CA LEU A 90 -15.51 -1.79 3.97
C LEU A 90 -14.04 -1.72 3.57
N SER A 91 -13.15 -1.43 4.53
CA SER A 91 -11.69 -1.39 4.29
C SER A 91 -11.18 -2.76 3.84
N PHE A 92 -11.66 -3.83 4.48
CA PHE A 92 -11.33 -5.20 4.09
C PHE A 92 -11.77 -5.52 2.65
N LEU A 93 -13.00 -5.18 2.27
CA LEU A 93 -13.47 -5.39 0.88
C LEU A 93 -12.61 -4.64 -0.13
N VAL A 94 -12.23 -3.41 0.19
CA VAL A 94 -11.35 -2.60 -0.65
C VAL A 94 -9.97 -3.24 -0.75
N SER A 95 -9.38 -3.66 0.36
CA SER A 95 -8.10 -4.38 0.38
C SER A 95 -8.15 -5.67 -0.44
N LEU A 96 -9.25 -6.43 -0.35
CA LEU A 96 -9.44 -7.64 -1.17
C LEU A 96 -9.44 -7.33 -2.67
N ILE A 97 -10.10 -6.24 -3.09
CA ILE A 97 -10.10 -5.81 -4.49
C ILE A 97 -8.67 -5.46 -4.94
N PHE A 98 -7.92 -4.68 -4.15
CA PHE A 98 -6.53 -4.36 -4.48
C PHE A 98 -5.64 -5.61 -4.55
N GLN A 99 -5.89 -6.62 -3.72
CA GLN A 99 -5.15 -7.88 -3.77
C GLN A 99 -5.31 -8.62 -5.11
N GLN A 100 -6.43 -8.43 -5.81
CA GLN A 100 -6.63 -8.98 -7.16
C GLN A 100 -5.66 -8.40 -8.18
N GLY A 101 -5.15 -7.18 -7.99
CA GLY A 101 -4.12 -6.60 -8.86
C GLY A 101 -2.78 -7.33 -8.80
N TYR A 102 -2.47 -7.97 -7.67
CA TYR A 102 -1.23 -8.70 -7.48
C TYR A 102 -1.35 -10.20 -7.80
N VAL A 103 -2.54 -10.78 -7.66
CA VAL A 103 -2.76 -12.23 -7.85
C VAL A 103 -3.59 -12.51 -9.11
N GLY A 104 -4.71 -11.82 -9.29
CA GLY A 104 -5.63 -12.07 -10.39
C GLY A 104 -5.14 -11.52 -11.73
N LEU A 105 -4.58 -10.31 -11.74
CA LEU A 105 -4.08 -9.66 -12.95
C LEU A 105 -2.99 -10.45 -13.70
N PRO A 106 -1.91 -10.93 -13.05
CA PRO A 106 -0.89 -11.72 -13.77
C PRO A 106 -1.44 -13.06 -14.26
N VAL A 107 -2.39 -13.66 -13.54
CA VAL A 107 -3.05 -14.91 -13.96
C VAL A 107 -3.95 -14.67 -15.18
N ALA A 108 -4.72 -13.58 -15.19
CA ALA A 108 -5.57 -13.21 -16.32
C ALA A 108 -4.74 -12.88 -17.57
N MET A 109 -3.69 -12.07 -17.42
CA MET A 109 -2.75 -11.75 -18.50
C MET A 109 -2.08 -13.02 -19.05
N GLY A 110 -1.67 -13.94 -18.17
CA GLY A 110 -1.12 -15.23 -18.58
C GLY A 110 -2.14 -16.12 -19.31
N ALA A 111 -3.41 -16.10 -18.89
CA ALA A 111 -4.50 -16.82 -19.58
C ALA A 111 -4.79 -16.25 -20.97
N ASP A 112 -4.59 -14.94 -21.16
CA ASP A 112 -4.66 -14.26 -22.47
C ASP A 112 -3.39 -14.47 -23.33
N GLY A 113 -2.41 -15.24 -22.84
CA GLY A 113 -1.17 -15.55 -23.54
C GLY A 113 -0.10 -14.46 -23.46
N LEU A 114 -0.27 -13.47 -22.59
CA LEU A 114 0.74 -12.43 -22.34
C LEU A 114 1.87 -12.95 -21.46
N SER A 115 3.07 -12.43 -21.69
CA SER A 115 4.28 -12.84 -20.99
C SER A 115 4.41 -12.17 -19.61
N SER A 116 5.37 -12.65 -18.80
CA SER A 116 5.69 -11.99 -17.52
C SER A 116 6.29 -10.59 -17.71
N SER A 117 6.97 -10.31 -18.83
CA SER A 117 7.50 -8.98 -19.12
C SER A 117 6.39 -7.99 -19.50
N ASP A 118 5.32 -8.45 -20.14
CA ASP A 118 4.11 -7.65 -20.40
C ASP A 118 3.43 -7.23 -19.10
N PHE A 119 3.27 -8.16 -18.16
CA PHE A 119 2.77 -7.85 -16.82
C PHE A 119 3.68 -6.86 -16.09
N GLY A 120 5.00 -7.10 -16.12
CA GLY A 120 5.98 -6.20 -15.54
C GLY A 120 5.89 -4.79 -16.14
N THR A 121 5.69 -4.68 -17.45
CA THR A 121 5.51 -3.39 -18.15
C THR A 121 4.22 -2.69 -17.71
N ALA A 122 3.11 -3.41 -17.61
CA ALA A 122 1.84 -2.84 -17.14
C ALA A 122 1.94 -2.35 -15.69
N ILE A 123 2.59 -3.10 -14.81
CA ILE A 123 2.80 -2.71 -13.40
C ILE A 123 3.85 -1.60 -13.26
N ALA A 124 4.83 -1.50 -14.16
CA ALA A 124 5.77 -0.38 -14.18
C ALA A 124 5.04 0.96 -14.39
N VAL A 125 3.98 0.98 -15.20
CA VAL A 125 3.12 2.16 -15.39
C VAL A 125 2.45 2.57 -14.07
N ASN A 126 1.96 1.62 -13.27
CA ASN A 126 1.44 1.91 -11.93
C ASN A 126 2.50 2.60 -11.06
N GLY A 127 3.72 2.04 -10.98
CA GLY A 127 4.81 2.62 -10.20
C GLY A 127 5.15 4.06 -10.62
N VAL A 128 5.28 4.31 -11.94
CA VAL A 128 5.54 5.66 -12.47
C VAL A 128 4.41 6.62 -12.13
N LEU A 129 3.16 6.20 -12.31
CA LEU A 129 2.00 7.03 -11.99
C LEU A 129 1.95 7.39 -10.51
N ILE A 130 2.24 6.45 -9.62
CA ILE A 130 2.31 6.73 -8.20
C ILE A 130 3.39 7.79 -7.94
N VAL A 131 4.62 7.62 -8.42
CA VAL A 131 5.69 8.60 -8.19
C VAL A 131 5.31 10.01 -8.68
N VAL A 132 4.71 10.11 -9.86
CA VAL A 132 4.34 11.40 -10.49
C VAL A 132 3.11 12.02 -9.82
N LEU A 133 2.07 11.24 -9.57
CA LEU A 133 0.76 11.74 -9.13
C LEU A 133 0.59 11.75 -7.61
N GLN A 134 1.41 11.03 -6.85
CA GLN A 134 1.24 10.94 -5.39
C GLN A 134 1.24 12.30 -4.72
N ILE A 135 2.27 13.13 -4.94
CA ILE A 135 2.38 14.46 -4.31
C ILE A 135 1.20 15.38 -4.69
N PRO A 136 0.91 15.63 -6.00
CA PRO A 136 -0.15 16.54 -6.37
C PRO A 136 -1.53 16.06 -5.91
N VAL A 137 -1.82 14.76 -6.03
CA VAL A 137 -3.10 14.19 -5.59
C VAL A 137 -3.22 14.24 -4.08
N THR A 138 -2.18 13.83 -3.32
CA THR A 138 -2.20 13.89 -1.84
C THR A 138 -2.45 15.31 -1.35
N ARG A 139 -1.80 16.30 -1.97
CA ARG A 139 -2.00 17.72 -1.63
C ARG A 139 -3.40 18.21 -1.98
N PHE A 140 -4.00 17.72 -3.06
CA PHE A 140 -5.36 18.08 -3.47
C PHE A 140 -6.43 17.50 -2.55
N ILE A 141 -6.20 16.29 -2.02
CA ILE A 141 -7.19 15.57 -1.19
C ILE A 141 -7.04 15.84 0.31
N GLN A 142 -5.94 16.44 0.77
CA GLN A 142 -5.66 16.63 2.21
C GLN A 142 -6.76 17.39 2.97
N ASP A 143 -7.44 18.34 2.31
CA ASP A 143 -8.47 19.19 2.92
C ASP A 143 -9.90 18.68 2.63
N ARG A 144 -10.03 17.48 2.02
CA ARG A 144 -11.31 16.89 1.63
C ARG A 144 -11.79 15.88 2.66
N ASP A 145 -13.10 15.65 2.67
CA ASP A 145 -13.76 14.69 3.56
C ASP A 145 -13.24 13.25 3.30
N PRO A 146 -12.56 12.61 4.28
CA PRO A 146 -12.01 11.25 4.17
C PRO A 146 -13.05 10.22 3.76
N ARG A 147 -14.30 10.37 4.21
CA ARG A 147 -15.37 9.42 3.89
C ARG A 147 -15.73 9.47 2.41
N ARG A 148 -15.79 10.68 1.83
CA ARG A 148 -16.07 10.86 0.39
C ARG A 148 -14.91 10.35 -0.46
N LEU A 149 -13.68 10.60 -0.03
CA LEU A 149 -12.48 10.10 -0.71
C LEU A 149 -12.44 8.58 -0.74
N LEU A 150 -12.77 7.90 0.36
CA LEU A 150 -12.88 6.45 0.38
C LEU A 150 -13.92 5.96 -0.63
N ILE A 151 -15.13 6.52 -0.63
CA ILE A 151 -16.19 6.11 -1.57
C ILE A 151 -15.72 6.28 -3.02
N ILE A 152 -15.13 7.43 -3.37
CA ILE A 152 -14.63 7.69 -4.72
C ILE A 152 -13.51 6.70 -5.07
N SER A 153 -12.57 6.46 -4.16
CA SER A 153 -11.48 5.50 -4.38
C SER A 153 -12.00 4.08 -4.57
N SER A 154 -12.97 3.63 -3.78
CA SER A 154 -13.56 2.30 -3.91
C SER A 154 -14.29 2.12 -5.23
N LEU A 155 -15.03 3.15 -5.70
CA LEU A 155 -15.71 3.13 -7.00
C LEU A 155 -14.70 3.10 -8.16
N LEU A 156 -13.65 3.92 -8.09
CA LEU A 156 -12.57 3.92 -9.08
C LEU A 156 -11.82 2.58 -9.11
N ALA A 157 -11.54 1.98 -7.96
CA ALA A 157 -10.91 0.68 -7.87
C ALA A 157 -11.80 -0.40 -8.50
N GLY A 158 -13.06 -0.49 -8.07
CA GLY A 158 -14.01 -1.45 -8.61
C GLY A 158 -14.23 -1.28 -10.12
N TYR A 159 -14.29 -0.05 -10.61
CA TYR A 159 -14.38 0.23 -12.04
C TYR A 159 -13.10 -0.15 -12.80
N GLY A 160 -11.93 0.22 -12.30
CA GLY A 160 -10.64 -0.11 -12.90
C GLY A 160 -10.40 -1.61 -13.00
N PHE A 161 -10.67 -2.35 -11.92
CA PHE A 161 -10.64 -3.82 -11.93
C PHE A 161 -11.75 -4.43 -12.78
N GLY A 162 -12.96 -3.85 -12.81
CA GLY A 162 -14.02 -4.31 -13.70
C GLY A 162 -13.64 -4.20 -15.19
N LEU A 163 -12.89 -3.15 -15.55
CA LEU A 163 -12.40 -2.98 -16.91
C LEU A 163 -11.36 -4.01 -17.34
N THR A 164 -10.63 -4.66 -16.40
CA THR A 164 -9.64 -5.68 -16.76
C THR A 164 -10.29 -6.87 -17.44
N ALA A 165 -11.57 -7.15 -17.16
CA ALA A 165 -12.32 -8.22 -17.83
C ALA A 165 -12.50 -8.00 -19.34
N PHE A 166 -12.32 -6.77 -19.82
CA PHE A 166 -12.42 -6.40 -21.24
C PHE A 166 -11.06 -6.11 -21.87
N ALA A 167 -9.97 -6.24 -21.11
CA ALA A 167 -8.62 -6.00 -21.61
C ALA A 167 -8.10 -7.26 -22.32
N GLY A 168 -7.73 -7.13 -23.60
CA GLY A 168 -7.14 -8.22 -24.39
C GLY A 168 -5.73 -7.90 -24.93
N SER A 169 -5.13 -6.79 -24.47
CA SER A 169 -3.80 -6.37 -24.89
C SER A 169 -3.08 -5.68 -23.74
N VAL A 170 -1.75 -5.66 -23.79
CA VAL A 170 -0.89 -5.01 -22.79
C VAL A 170 -1.26 -3.53 -22.59
N ALA A 171 -1.57 -2.83 -23.68
CA ALA A 171 -2.00 -1.42 -23.62
C ALA A 171 -3.36 -1.26 -22.93
N ALA A 172 -4.31 -2.16 -23.20
CA ALA A 172 -5.60 -2.16 -22.51
C ALA A 172 -5.42 -2.43 -21.02
N TYR A 173 -4.60 -3.42 -20.65
CA TYR A 173 -4.25 -3.69 -19.26
C TYR A 173 -3.58 -2.49 -18.60
N ALA A 174 -2.60 -1.86 -19.24
CA ALA A 174 -1.95 -0.65 -18.74
C ALA A 174 -2.95 0.49 -18.50
N LEU A 175 -3.96 0.67 -19.36
CA LEU A 175 -5.01 1.67 -19.15
C LEU A 175 -5.88 1.35 -17.93
N THR A 176 -6.27 0.08 -17.74
CA THR A 176 -7.00 -0.32 -16.53
C THR A 176 -6.16 -0.11 -15.27
N VAL A 177 -4.85 -0.37 -15.38
CA VAL A 177 -3.87 -0.10 -14.33
C VAL A 177 -3.83 1.38 -13.98
N CYS A 178 -3.80 2.28 -14.96
CA CYS A 178 -3.89 3.72 -14.69
C CYS A 178 -5.11 4.10 -13.85
N VAL A 179 -6.28 3.49 -14.15
CA VAL A 179 -7.54 3.79 -13.47
C VAL A 179 -7.54 3.31 -12.02
N TRP A 180 -7.17 2.06 -11.74
CA TRP A 180 -7.14 1.57 -10.36
C TRP A 180 -5.94 2.15 -9.56
N THR A 181 -4.87 2.58 -10.23
CA THR A 181 -3.77 3.32 -9.59
C THR A 181 -4.24 4.66 -9.00
N LEU A 182 -5.12 5.38 -9.70
CA LEU A 182 -5.71 6.62 -9.16
C LEU A 182 -6.50 6.36 -7.88
N ALA A 183 -7.21 5.23 -7.80
CA ALA A 183 -7.87 4.80 -6.58
C ALA A 183 -6.88 4.53 -5.45
N GLU A 184 -5.78 3.84 -5.76
CA GLU A 184 -4.71 3.52 -4.80
C GLU A 184 -4.13 4.77 -4.14
N ILE A 185 -3.76 5.75 -4.97
CA ILE A 185 -3.14 7.02 -4.55
C ILE A 185 -4.06 7.80 -3.60
N VAL A 186 -5.37 7.76 -3.82
CA VAL A 186 -6.37 8.41 -2.96
C VAL A 186 -6.60 7.62 -1.66
N ASN A 187 -6.62 6.29 -1.75
CA ASN A 187 -6.99 5.42 -0.65
C ASN A 187 -5.91 5.36 0.45
N ALA A 188 -4.64 5.22 0.07
CA ALA A 188 -3.54 5.05 1.01
C ALA A 188 -3.37 6.16 2.08
N PRO A 189 -3.41 7.47 1.74
CA PRO A 189 -3.36 8.53 2.75
C PRO A 189 -4.63 8.58 3.60
N THR A 190 -5.78 8.22 3.00
CA THR A 190 -7.08 8.27 3.66
C THR A 190 -7.21 7.19 4.75
N GLN A 191 -6.77 5.96 4.48
CA GLN A 191 -6.73 4.88 5.49
C GLN A 191 -5.83 5.24 6.68
N THR A 192 -4.63 5.75 6.40
CA THR A 192 -3.69 6.16 7.46
C THR A 192 -4.29 7.27 8.33
N GLY A 193 -4.97 8.25 7.72
CA GLY A 193 -5.63 9.35 8.43
C GLY A 193 -6.78 8.88 9.32
N ILE A 194 -7.61 7.94 8.84
CA ILE A 194 -8.74 7.39 9.61
C ILE A 194 -8.25 6.58 10.82
N VAL A 195 -7.20 5.76 10.65
CA VAL A 195 -6.63 4.98 11.76
C VAL A 195 -6.09 5.91 12.86
N VAL A 196 -5.43 7.01 12.50
CA VAL A 196 -4.94 8.01 13.47
C VAL A 196 -6.08 8.76 14.16
N GLN A 197 -7.16 9.08 13.45
CA GLN A 197 -8.33 9.73 14.06
C GLN A 197 -9.11 8.80 14.99
N LEU A 198 -9.07 7.49 14.74
CA LEU A 198 -9.78 6.47 15.51
C LEU A 198 -8.90 5.82 16.60
N SER A 199 -7.59 6.06 16.62
CA SER A 199 -6.72 5.55 17.68
C SER A 199 -6.93 6.33 18.98
N PRO A 200 -7.16 5.66 20.13
CA PRO A 200 -7.21 6.32 21.43
C PRO A 200 -5.88 7.01 21.74
N ALA A 201 -5.94 8.21 22.33
CA ALA A 201 -4.77 8.97 22.79
C ALA A 201 -4.09 8.32 24.01
#